data_AF-A0ABC8Z9Z5-F1
#
_entry.id   AF-A0ABC8Z9Z5-F1
#
_cell.length_a   1.000
_cell.length_b   1.000
_cell.length_c   1.000
_cell.angle_alpha   90.00
_cell.angle_beta   90.00
_cell.angle_gamma   90.00
#
_symmetry.space_group_name_H-M   'P 1'
#
loop_
_entity.id
_entity.type
_entity.pdbx_description
1 polymer ?
#
loop_
_entity_poly.entity_id
_entity_poly.type
_entity_poly.pdbx_seq_one_letter_code
_entity_poly.pdbx_strand_id
1 'polypeptide(L)'
;MAAGDSGGWDFLDWLGPDTSACIFHRLDDPADLARTAAVSRSWRQFVIASGFCKSLCLRICPDLACFTRAAEVTKSPPSPAAHASGASHDAKKEHRIYSNLCGALVSPKPSANCIRDCICASSTDRFPAERMQNTLDPREVVGIRPSYWSSKGQDDPDVPESLTYRLCSDLCIVDEIRIRPYQESFHDHHPIFSSKMVRFRIGSNGDGNHQRVIADGNYTSPEFPMLQYMPY
;
A
#
# COMPACT_ATOMS: atom_id res chain seq x y z
N MET A 1 -56.90 9.56 -27.20
CA MET A 1 -55.59 10.21 -27.36
C MET A 1 -54.66 9.51 -26.38
N ALA A 2 -53.91 8.52 -26.85
CA ALA A 2 -53.01 7.75 -26.00
C ALA A 2 -51.77 8.61 -25.72
N ALA A 3 -51.46 8.82 -24.44
CA ALA A 3 -50.21 9.44 -24.03
C ALA A 3 -49.07 8.52 -24.46
N GLY A 4 -48.20 9.02 -25.33
CA GLY A 4 -47.01 8.32 -25.75
C GLY A 4 -46.11 8.10 -24.55
N ASP A 5 -45.94 6.84 -24.18
CA ASP A 5 -44.89 6.40 -23.28
C ASP A 5 -43.55 6.62 -24.01
N SER A 6 -42.92 7.78 -23.79
CA SER A 6 -41.53 7.99 -24.16
C SER A 6 -40.66 7.20 -23.18
N GLY A 7 -40.73 5.87 -23.31
CA GLY A 7 -39.95 4.91 -22.56
C GLY A 7 -38.48 5.10 -22.90
N GLY A 8 -37.74 5.70 -21.97
CA GLY A 8 -36.29 5.65 -22.03
C GLY A 8 -35.86 4.19 -21.94
N TRP A 9 -35.18 3.71 -22.98
CA TRP A 9 -34.65 2.35 -23.01
C TRP A 9 -33.46 2.28 -22.05
N ASP A 10 -33.41 1.28 -21.15
CA ASP A 10 -32.19 1.03 -20.37
C ASP A 10 -31.10 0.57 -21.33
N PHE A 11 -29.94 1.23 -21.28
CA PHE A 11 -28.77 0.90 -22.10
C PHE A 11 -28.37 -0.57 -21.99
N LEU A 12 -28.52 -1.15 -20.78
CA LEU A 12 -28.21 -2.56 -20.53
C LEU A 12 -29.18 -3.49 -21.27
N ASP A 13 -30.46 -3.15 -21.31
CA ASP A 13 -31.49 -3.92 -22.02
C ASP A 13 -31.35 -3.75 -23.53
N TRP A 14 -30.96 -2.55 -23.99
CA TRP A 14 -30.82 -2.25 -25.40
C TRP A 14 -29.60 -2.93 -26.05
N LEU A 15 -28.44 -2.91 -25.39
CA LEU A 15 -27.21 -3.51 -25.92
C LEU A 15 -27.05 -5.00 -25.57
N GLY A 16 -27.79 -5.46 -24.57
CA GLY A 16 -27.59 -6.77 -23.96
C GLY A 16 -26.36 -6.84 -23.04
N PRO A 17 -26.29 -7.89 -22.20
CA PRO A 17 -25.28 -8.01 -21.16
C PRO A 17 -23.85 -8.16 -21.71
N ASP A 18 -23.64 -8.92 -22.79
CA ASP A 18 -22.29 -9.19 -23.32
C ASP A 18 -21.65 -7.93 -23.92
N THR A 19 -22.41 -7.20 -24.75
CA THR A 19 -21.95 -5.94 -25.35
C THR A 19 -21.70 -4.88 -24.27
N SER A 20 -22.61 -4.78 -23.29
CA SER A 20 -22.46 -3.88 -22.15
C SER A 20 -21.21 -4.20 -21.34
N ALA A 21 -20.93 -5.50 -21.14
CA ALA A 21 -19.72 -5.93 -20.44
C ALA A 21 -18.45 -5.57 -21.20
N CYS A 22 -18.42 -5.76 -22.53
CA CYS A 22 -17.29 -5.34 -23.36
C CYS A 22 -17.02 -3.83 -23.25
N ILE A 23 -18.07 -3.00 -23.21
CA ILE A 23 -17.93 -1.55 -23.06
C ILE A 23 -17.40 -1.20 -21.68
N PHE A 24 -17.99 -1.74 -20.61
CA PHE A 24 -17.58 -1.41 -19.24
C PHE A 24 -16.18 -1.94 -18.92
N HIS A 25 -15.74 -3.01 -19.58
CA HIS A 25 -14.37 -3.52 -19.43
C HIS A 25 -13.31 -2.57 -20.02
N ARG A 26 -13.71 -1.58 -20.84
CA ARG A 26 -12.83 -0.51 -21.34
C ARG A 26 -12.65 0.65 -20.36
N LEU A 27 -13.37 0.65 -19.24
CA LEU A 27 -13.20 1.67 -18.21
C LEU A 27 -11.91 1.38 -17.43
N ASP A 28 -10.99 2.34 -17.47
CA ASP A 28 -9.65 2.21 -16.86
C ASP A 28 -9.53 2.98 -15.53
N ASP A 29 -10.40 3.95 -15.28
CA ASP A 29 -10.50 4.66 -14.00
C ASP A 29 -11.49 3.93 -13.06
N PRO A 30 -11.08 3.48 -11.86
CA PRO A 30 -12.02 2.88 -10.91
C PRO A 30 -13.14 3.83 -10.49
N ALA A 31 -12.95 5.15 -10.59
CA ALA A 31 -14.01 6.11 -10.33
C ALA A 31 -15.10 6.08 -11.42
N ASP A 32 -14.79 5.70 -12.67
CA ASP A 32 -15.81 5.48 -13.71
C ASP A 32 -16.72 4.30 -13.38
N LEU A 33 -16.16 3.21 -12.83
CA LEU A 33 -16.96 2.07 -12.38
C LEU A 33 -17.86 2.46 -11.20
N ALA A 34 -17.37 3.31 -10.29
CA ALA A 34 -18.18 3.83 -9.19
C ALA A 34 -19.33 4.74 -9.69
N ARG A 35 -19.05 5.63 -10.65
CA ARG A 35 -20.04 6.47 -11.32
C ARG A 35 -21.10 5.62 -12.04
N THR A 36 -20.66 4.61 -12.78
CA THR A 36 -21.51 3.62 -13.47
C THR A 36 -22.45 2.91 -12.49
N ALA A 37 -21.92 2.45 -11.35
CA ALA A 37 -22.71 1.80 -10.31
C ALA A 37 -23.69 2.76 -9.58
N ALA A 38 -23.52 4.08 -9.69
CA ALA A 38 -24.41 5.07 -9.11
C ALA A 38 -25.61 5.44 -10.00
N VAL A 39 -25.58 5.08 -11.29
CA VAL A 39 -26.64 5.41 -12.27
C VAL A 39 -27.98 4.82 -11.87
N SER A 40 -28.02 3.52 -11.56
CA SER A 40 -29.25 2.82 -11.17
C SER A 40 -28.94 1.54 -10.38
N ARG A 41 -29.97 0.94 -9.76
CA ARG A 41 -29.83 -0.36 -9.09
C ARG A 41 -29.48 -1.48 -10.08
N SER A 42 -30.01 -1.41 -11.31
CA SER A 42 -29.73 -2.38 -12.38
C SER A 42 -28.24 -2.34 -12.76
N TRP A 43 -27.73 -1.13 -13.04
CA TRP A 43 -26.31 -0.91 -13.36
C TRP A 43 -25.38 -1.31 -12.23
N ARG A 44 -25.73 -0.98 -10.99
CA ARG A 44 -24.96 -1.42 -9.81
C ARG A 44 -24.86 -2.93 -9.74
N GLN A 45 -25.97 -3.64 -9.93
CA GLN A 45 -26.00 -5.10 -9.84
C GLN A 45 -25.20 -5.73 -10.98
N PHE A 46 -25.28 -5.16 -12.18
CA PHE A 46 -24.47 -5.57 -13.33
C PHE A 46 -22.97 -5.41 -13.06
N VAL A 47 -22.52 -4.24 -12.62
CA VAL A 47 -21.11 -3.98 -12.29
C VAL A 47 -20.57 -4.93 -11.22
N ILE A 48 -21.37 -5.23 -10.19
CA ILE A 48 -21.01 -6.17 -9.12
C ILE A 48 -20.93 -7.60 -9.66
N ALA A 49 -21.94 -8.05 -10.42
CA ALA A 49 -22.02 -9.42 -10.91
C ALA A 49 -20.93 -9.75 -11.93
N SER A 50 -20.54 -8.78 -12.76
CA SER A 50 -19.51 -8.96 -13.78
C SER A 50 -18.07 -8.89 -13.24
N GLY A 51 -17.86 -8.51 -11.98
CA GLY A 51 -16.53 -8.50 -11.36
C GLY A 51 -15.55 -7.46 -11.91
N PHE A 52 -16.04 -6.37 -12.53
CA PHE A 52 -15.17 -5.40 -13.23
C PHE A 52 -14.07 -4.80 -12.35
N CYS A 53 -14.34 -4.53 -11.07
CA CYS A 53 -13.30 -4.01 -10.16
C CYS A 53 -12.14 -4.99 -9.97
N LYS A 54 -12.42 -6.30 -9.92
CA LYS A 54 -11.37 -7.34 -9.83
C LYS A 54 -10.53 -7.35 -11.10
N SER A 55 -11.18 -7.39 -12.26
CA SER A 55 -10.50 -7.34 -13.55
C SER A 55 -9.68 -6.07 -13.74
N LEU A 56 -10.20 -4.90 -13.32
CA LEU A 56 -9.47 -3.65 -13.36
C LEU A 56 -8.23 -3.67 -12.44
N CYS A 57 -8.36 -4.15 -11.21
CA CYS A 57 -7.24 -4.24 -10.28
C CYS A 57 -6.12 -5.13 -10.81
N LEU A 58 -6.45 -6.26 -11.44
CA LEU A 58 -5.47 -7.15 -12.07
C LEU A 58 -4.80 -6.53 -13.31
N ARG A 59 -5.48 -5.60 -14.01
CA ARG A 59 -4.86 -4.84 -15.10
C ARG A 59 -3.90 -3.77 -14.59
N ILE A 60 -4.26 -3.09 -13.49
CA ILE A 60 -3.41 -2.06 -12.87
C ILE A 60 -2.18 -2.70 -12.21
N CYS A 61 -2.37 -3.80 -11.49
CA CYS A 61 -1.31 -4.52 -10.77
C CYS A 61 -1.44 -6.03 -11.02
N PRO A 62 -0.78 -6.57 -12.06
CA PRO A 62 -0.85 -7.99 -12.41
C PRO A 62 -0.36 -8.93 -11.33
N ASP A 63 0.59 -8.48 -10.49
CA ASP A 63 1.13 -9.25 -9.37
C ASP A 63 0.05 -9.65 -8.36
N LEU A 64 -1.07 -8.91 -8.33
CA LEU A 64 -2.21 -9.22 -7.48
C LEU A 64 -2.88 -10.56 -7.85
N ALA A 65 -2.60 -11.11 -9.03
CA ALA A 65 -3.06 -12.44 -9.43
C ALA A 65 -2.52 -13.58 -8.55
N CYS A 66 -1.43 -13.35 -7.80
CA CYS A 66 -0.90 -14.35 -6.86
C CYS A 66 -1.83 -14.56 -5.65
N PHE A 67 -2.71 -13.59 -5.34
CA PHE A 67 -3.65 -13.71 -4.23
C PHE A 67 -4.87 -14.54 -4.64
N THR A 68 -4.92 -15.79 -4.15
CA THR A 68 -6.03 -16.71 -4.43
C THR A 68 -7.29 -16.39 -3.64
N ARG A 69 -7.18 -15.62 -2.55
CA ARG A 69 -8.31 -15.31 -1.67
C ARG A 69 -8.19 -13.90 -1.13
N ALA A 70 -9.32 -13.20 -1.09
CA ALA A 70 -9.44 -11.93 -0.38
C ALA A 70 -10.53 -12.03 0.68
N ALA A 71 -10.25 -11.48 1.87
CA ALA A 71 -11.17 -11.47 2.99
C ALA A 71 -11.26 -10.08 3.57
N GLU A 72 -12.48 -9.64 3.86
CA GLU A 72 -12.74 -8.44 4.65
C GLU A 72 -12.58 -8.84 6.13
N VAL A 73 -11.66 -8.19 6.84
CA VAL A 73 -11.44 -8.42 8.28
C VAL A 73 -12.36 -7.49 9.05
N THR A 74 -13.52 -7.98 9.47
CA THR A 74 -14.44 -7.23 10.32
C THR A 74 -13.96 -7.32 11.78
N LYS A 75 -13.75 -6.18 12.44
CA LYS A 75 -13.35 -6.14 13.87
C LYS A 75 -14.47 -6.57 14.84
N SER A 76 -15.67 -6.88 14.36
CA SER A 76 -16.83 -7.29 15.16
C SER A 76 -17.08 -8.80 15.08
N PRO A 77 -17.59 -9.43 16.15
CA PRO A 77 -17.93 -10.85 16.12
C PRO A 77 -18.98 -11.14 15.02
N PRO A 78 -18.90 -12.30 14.35
CA PRO A 78 -19.82 -12.66 13.28
C PRO A 78 -21.25 -12.79 13.85
N SER A 79 -22.20 -12.08 13.23
CA SER A 79 -23.62 -12.22 13.53
C SER A 79 -24.13 -13.60 13.08
N PRO A 80 -24.85 -14.36 13.92
CA PRO A 80 -25.29 -15.73 13.62
C PRO A 80 -26.48 -15.83 12.66
N ALA A 81 -26.72 -14.85 11.78
CA ALA A 81 -27.85 -14.89 10.85
C ALA A 81 -27.53 -14.25 9.50
N ALA A 82 -27.12 -15.08 8.53
CA ALA A 82 -27.41 -14.89 7.10
C ALA A 82 -26.93 -16.10 6.27
N HIS A 83 -27.52 -17.27 6.50
CA HIS A 83 -27.51 -18.32 5.47
C HIS A 83 -28.57 -17.98 4.41
N ALA A 84 -28.26 -17.06 3.49
CA ALA A 84 -29.05 -16.85 2.27
C ALA A 84 -28.20 -16.16 1.19
N SER A 85 -28.03 -16.85 0.05
CA SER A 85 -27.41 -16.39 -1.22
C SER A 85 -25.87 -16.23 -1.26
N GLY A 86 -25.14 -17.35 -1.17
CA GLY A 86 -23.67 -17.38 -1.21
C GLY A 86 -23.05 -16.62 -2.40
N ALA A 87 -23.48 -16.88 -3.63
CA ALA A 87 -22.86 -16.29 -4.82
C ALA A 87 -23.04 -14.75 -4.95
N SER A 88 -24.24 -14.22 -4.64
CA SER A 88 -24.50 -12.77 -4.72
C SER A 88 -23.81 -12.01 -3.59
N HIS A 89 -23.74 -12.63 -2.41
CA HIS A 89 -23.04 -12.06 -1.26
C HIS A 89 -21.52 -12.04 -1.49
N ASP A 90 -20.96 -13.11 -2.08
CA ASP A 90 -19.55 -13.19 -2.41
C ASP A 90 -19.15 -12.17 -3.48
N ALA A 91 -19.95 -12.00 -4.55
CA ALA A 91 -19.70 -10.97 -5.57
C ALA A 91 -19.73 -9.55 -5.00
N LYS A 92 -20.68 -9.24 -4.10
CA LYS A 92 -20.73 -7.93 -3.41
C LYS A 92 -19.51 -7.70 -2.53
N LYS A 93 -19.07 -8.74 -1.82
CA LYS A 93 -17.86 -8.69 -0.98
C LYS A 93 -16.61 -8.48 -1.82
N GLU A 94 -16.41 -9.27 -2.87
CA GLU A 94 -15.29 -9.10 -3.80
C GLU A 94 -15.30 -7.70 -4.42
N HIS A 95 -16.46 -7.22 -4.88
CA HIS A 95 -16.59 -5.88 -5.41
C HIS A 95 -16.13 -4.81 -4.41
N ARG A 96 -16.50 -4.90 -3.13
CA ARG A 96 -16.02 -3.96 -2.09
C ARG A 96 -14.52 -4.02 -1.89
N ILE A 97 -13.96 -5.22 -1.79
CA ILE A 97 -12.52 -5.40 -1.60
C ILE A 97 -11.74 -4.80 -2.77
N TYR A 98 -12.07 -5.20 -4.00
CA TYR A 98 -11.33 -4.76 -5.19
C TYR A 98 -11.62 -3.31 -5.55
N SER A 99 -12.82 -2.78 -5.33
CA SER A 99 -13.08 -1.34 -5.54
C SER A 99 -12.23 -0.48 -4.60
N ASN A 100 -12.15 -0.84 -3.31
CA ASN A 100 -11.29 -0.14 -2.35
C ASN A 100 -9.81 -0.24 -2.73
N LEU A 101 -9.35 -1.44 -3.11
CA LEU A 101 -7.96 -1.65 -3.50
C LEU A 101 -7.60 -0.88 -4.78
N CYS A 102 -8.43 -0.95 -5.82
CA CYS A 102 -8.23 -0.20 -7.05
C CYS A 102 -8.19 1.30 -6.78
N GLY A 103 -9.11 1.80 -5.95
CA GLY A 103 -9.11 3.21 -5.52
C GLY A 103 -7.82 3.60 -4.79
N ALA A 104 -7.27 2.73 -3.95
CA ALA A 104 -5.99 2.95 -3.28
C ALA A 104 -4.80 2.94 -4.27
N LEU A 105 -4.80 2.02 -5.24
CA LEU A 105 -3.75 1.90 -6.25
C LEU A 105 -3.66 3.12 -7.18
N VAL A 106 -4.78 3.74 -7.53
CA VAL A 106 -4.80 4.93 -8.40
C VAL A 106 -4.79 6.24 -7.62
N SER A 107 -4.83 6.20 -6.28
CA SER A 107 -4.88 7.40 -5.46
C SER A 107 -3.58 8.20 -5.64
N PRO A 108 -3.65 9.46 -6.10
CA PRO A 108 -2.45 10.29 -6.29
C PRO A 108 -1.85 10.77 -4.97
N LYS A 109 -2.52 10.52 -3.85
CA LYS A 109 -2.05 10.86 -2.51
C LYS A 109 -1.70 9.58 -1.77
N PRO A 110 -0.46 9.43 -1.28
CA PRO A 110 -0.13 8.31 -0.41
C PRO A 110 -1.01 8.39 0.84
N SER A 111 -1.74 7.31 1.10
CA SER A 111 -2.63 7.18 2.25
C SER A 111 -1.81 6.89 3.50
N ALA A 112 -1.27 7.94 4.12
CA ALA A 112 -0.53 7.90 5.38
C ALA A 112 0.79 7.09 5.37
N ASN A 113 1.57 7.26 6.45
CA ASN A 113 2.80 6.51 6.65
C ASN A 113 2.48 5.01 6.81
N CYS A 114 3.09 4.16 5.98
CA CYS A 114 2.91 2.71 6.07
C CYS A 114 3.64 2.08 7.26
N ILE A 115 4.53 2.81 7.93
CA ILE A 115 5.26 2.34 9.11
C ILE A 115 4.40 2.53 10.36
N ARG A 116 4.22 1.43 11.12
CA ARG A 116 3.52 1.40 12.41
C ARG A 116 4.45 1.62 13.58
N ASP A 117 5.52 0.84 13.65
CA ASP A 117 6.48 0.85 14.76
C ASP A 117 7.86 0.36 14.32
N CYS A 118 8.91 0.83 15.00
CA CYS A 118 10.27 0.30 14.84
C CYS A 118 10.39 -1.01 15.63
N ILE A 119 10.93 -2.04 14.98
CA ILE A 119 11.13 -3.37 15.57
C ILE A 119 12.52 -3.50 16.18
N CYS A 120 13.55 -3.20 15.41
CA CYS A 120 14.93 -3.24 15.87
C CYS A 120 15.86 -2.42 14.98
N ALA A 121 17.02 -2.09 15.52
CA ALA A 121 18.18 -1.64 14.78
C ALA A 121 19.29 -2.70 14.95
N SER A 122 20.15 -2.86 13.94
CA SER A 122 21.35 -3.71 14.05
C SER A 122 22.26 -3.26 15.19
N SER A 123 22.42 -1.95 15.33
CA SER A 123 23.15 -1.32 16.42
C SER A 123 22.57 0.07 16.73
N THR A 124 23.06 0.69 17.80
CA THR A 124 22.78 2.10 18.11
C THR A 124 24.00 2.65 18.83
N ASP A 125 24.53 3.79 18.38
CA ASP A 125 25.72 4.40 18.99
C ASP A 125 25.37 5.02 20.35
N ARG A 126 24.77 6.21 20.35
CA ARG A 126 24.42 6.94 21.57
C ARG A 126 23.00 6.64 22.04
N PHE A 127 22.79 5.43 22.56
CA PHE A 127 21.52 5.06 23.18
C PHE A 127 21.32 5.80 24.52
N PRO A 128 20.12 6.35 24.83
CA PRO A 128 18.88 6.34 24.03
C PRO A 128 18.69 7.59 23.15
N ALA A 129 19.68 8.47 23.07
CA ALA A 129 19.57 9.75 22.37
C ALA A 129 19.34 9.58 20.86
N GLU A 130 20.04 8.64 20.22
CA GLU A 130 20.10 8.45 18.76
C GLU A 130 19.40 7.14 18.33
N ARG A 131 18.28 6.82 18.99
CA ARG A 131 17.54 5.57 18.81
C ARG A 131 16.67 5.54 17.54
N MET A 132 16.36 4.35 17.06
CA MET A 132 15.52 4.12 15.88
C MET A 132 14.14 4.80 15.92
N GLN A 133 13.53 4.99 17.09
CA GLN A 133 12.21 5.62 17.18
C GLN A 133 12.23 7.08 16.71
N ASN A 134 13.39 7.74 16.73
CA ASN A 134 13.53 9.10 16.23
C ASN A 134 13.29 9.19 14.72
N THR A 135 13.48 8.10 13.97
CA THR A 135 13.26 8.10 12.50
C THR A 135 11.78 8.08 12.12
N LEU A 136 10.87 7.90 13.08
CA LEU A 136 9.42 7.93 12.83
C LEU A 136 8.86 9.36 12.81
N ASP A 137 9.58 10.31 13.40
CA ASP A 137 9.18 11.72 13.37
C ASP A 137 9.68 12.36 12.07
N PRO A 138 8.81 12.97 11.25
CA PRO A 138 9.23 13.61 10.01
C PRO A 138 10.05 14.89 10.23
N ARG A 139 10.02 15.46 11.45
CA ARG A 139 10.73 16.69 11.79
C ARG A 139 12.20 16.40 12.08
N GLU A 140 13.09 17.27 11.61
CA GLU A 140 14.52 17.17 11.89
C GLU A 140 14.86 17.39 13.36
N VAL A 141 14.05 18.18 14.06
CA VAL A 141 14.22 18.47 15.49
C VAL A 141 12.87 18.36 16.19
N VAL A 142 12.85 17.60 17.30
CA VAL A 142 11.70 17.46 18.19
C VAL A 142 12.05 18.14 19.52
N GLY A 143 11.45 19.30 19.76
CA GLY A 143 11.84 20.16 20.88
C GLY A 143 13.22 20.74 20.64
N ILE A 144 14.21 20.29 21.40
CA ILE A 144 15.63 20.66 21.24
C ILE A 144 16.49 19.52 20.70
N ARG A 145 15.90 18.35 20.44
CA ARG A 145 16.64 17.13 20.08
C ARG A 145 16.55 16.86 18.59
N PRO A 146 17.68 16.65 17.90
CA PRO A 146 17.66 16.20 16.52
C PRO A 146 17.04 14.80 16.42
N SER A 147 16.26 14.58 15.37
CA SER A 147 15.48 13.36 15.14
C SER A 147 16.18 12.49 14.11
N TYR A 148 17.13 11.67 14.58
CA TYR A 148 17.85 10.72 13.75
C TYR A 148 18.23 9.45 14.53
N TRP A 149 18.69 8.47 13.77
CA TRP A 149 19.36 7.28 14.29
C TRP A 149 20.80 7.23 13.80
N SER A 150 21.69 6.73 14.65
CA SER A 150 23.07 6.42 14.31
C SER A 150 23.40 4.97 14.68
N SER A 151 24.19 4.33 13.83
CA SER A 151 24.80 3.03 14.13
C SER A 151 26.13 3.23 14.85
N LYS A 152 26.62 2.19 15.52
CA LYS A 152 27.98 2.13 16.07
C LYS A 152 29.08 2.13 14.99
N GLY A 153 28.68 2.02 13.72
CA GLY A 153 29.58 1.72 12.63
C GLY A 153 30.04 0.26 12.64
N GLN A 154 30.75 -0.10 11.57
CA GLN A 154 31.29 -1.44 11.39
C GLN A 154 32.56 -1.33 10.54
N ASP A 155 33.61 -2.04 10.95
CA ASP A 155 34.90 -2.04 10.25
C ASP A 155 34.83 -2.91 8.99
N ASP A 156 34.06 -3.99 9.04
CA ASP A 156 33.78 -4.85 7.91
C ASP A 156 32.72 -4.22 6.97
N PRO A 157 33.08 -3.80 5.75
CA PRO A 157 32.15 -3.17 4.81
C PRO A 157 31.03 -4.12 4.35
N ASP A 158 31.19 -5.44 4.50
CA ASP A 158 30.20 -6.43 4.08
C ASP A 158 29.11 -6.67 5.14
N VAL A 159 29.29 -6.14 6.35
CA VAL A 159 28.30 -6.26 7.42
C VAL A 159 27.38 -5.03 7.42
N PRO A 160 26.10 -5.17 7.01
CA PRO A 160 25.22 -4.03 6.88
C PRO A 160 24.66 -3.59 8.23
N GLU A 161 24.55 -2.28 8.39
CA GLU A 161 23.72 -1.67 9.42
C GLU A 161 22.29 -1.50 8.88
N SER A 162 21.29 -1.76 9.71
CA SER A 162 19.89 -1.85 9.29
C SER A 162 18.91 -1.39 10.35
N LEU A 163 17.83 -0.76 9.90
CA LEU A 163 16.63 -0.48 10.66
C LEU A 163 15.49 -1.37 10.17
N THR A 164 14.79 -2.02 11.09
CA THR A 164 13.64 -2.87 10.78
C THR A 164 12.37 -2.22 11.31
N TYR A 165 11.39 -2.07 10.43
CA TYR A 165 10.09 -1.47 10.73
C TYR A 165 8.98 -2.48 10.50
N ARG A 166 7.90 -2.33 11.26
CA ARG A 166 6.66 -3.05 11.01
C ARG A 166 5.68 -2.16 10.26
N LEU A 167 5.03 -2.73 9.26
CA LEU A 167 4.02 -2.05 8.48
C LEU A 167 2.66 -2.02 9.19
N CYS A 168 1.80 -1.08 8.81
CA CYS A 168 0.48 -0.86 9.41
C CYS A 168 -0.51 -2.01 9.17
N SER A 169 -0.31 -2.78 8.12
CA SER A 169 -1.18 -3.90 7.72
C SER A 169 -0.39 -5.00 7.02
N ASP A 170 -0.98 -6.18 6.94
CA ASP A 170 -0.44 -7.33 6.20
C ASP A 170 -0.36 -7.05 4.69
N LEU A 171 -1.18 -6.12 4.19
CA LEU A 171 -1.09 -5.57 2.83
C LEU A 171 -0.87 -4.05 2.90
N CYS A 172 0.29 -3.60 2.44
CA CYS A 172 0.62 -2.19 2.30
C CYS A 172 1.09 -1.91 0.86
N ILE A 173 0.63 -0.82 0.28
CA ILE A 173 1.14 -0.30 -0.99
C ILE A 173 2.19 0.75 -0.64
N VAL A 174 3.44 0.49 -1.03
CA VAL A 174 4.56 1.41 -0.81
C VAL A 174 4.90 2.06 -2.15
N ASP A 175 4.51 3.33 -2.29
CA ASP A 175 4.79 4.13 -3.48
C ASP A 175 6.18 4.78 -3.42
N GLU A 176 6.56 5.30 -2.26
CA GLU A 176 7.82 6.02 -2.06
C GLU A 176 8.42 5.70 -0.69
N ILE A 177 9.76 5.56 -0.64
CA ILE A 177 10.53 5.52 0.61
C ILE A 177 11.44 6.73 0.64
N ARG A 178 11.22 7.61 1.64
CA ARG A 178 12.02 8.81 1.84
C ARG A 178 13.04 8.60 2.94
N ILE A 179 14.31 8.80 2.61
CA ILE A 179 15.41 8.82 3.58
C ILE A 179 16.01 10.21 3.59
N ARG A 180 16.18 10.78 4.78
CA ARG A 180 16.89 12.04 4.99
C ARG A 180 18.17 11.77 5.78
N PRO A 181 19.37 11.98 5.20
CA PRO A 181 20.62 12.01 5.95
C PRO A 181 20.58 13.00 7.11
N TYR A 182 21.31 12.71 8.18
CA TYR A 182 21.49 13.68 9.25
C TYR A 182 22.53 14.71 8.85
N GLN A 183 22.19 15.99 8.96
CA GLN A 183 23.13 17.10 8.78
C GLN A 183 23.39 17.72 10.15
N GLU A 184 24.66 17.77 10.55
CA GLU A 184 25.01 18.29 11.86
C GLU A 184 25.15 19.81 11.82
N SER A 185 24.46 20.50 12.72
CA SER A 185 24.44 21.96 12.80
C SER A 185 25.53 22.57 13.67
N PHE A 186 26.33 21.76 14.37
CA PHE A 186 27.31 22.22 15.36
C PHE A 186 28.74 22.35 14.84
N HIS A 187 29.03 21.82 13.65
CA HIS A 187 30.36 21.91 13.02
C HIS A 187 30.35 22.90 11.87
N ASP A 188 31.48 23.57 11.67
CA ASP A 188 31.74 24.35 10.46
C ASP A 188 31.52 23.46 9.22
N HIS A 189 30.89 24.01 8.19
CA HIS A 189 30.52 23.34 6.94
C HIS A 189 29.36 22.32 7.00
N HIS A 190 28.69 22.17 8.15
CA HIS A 190 27.47 21.36 8.29
C HIS A 190 27.56 19.96 7.67
N PRO A 191 28.45 19.08 8.18
CA PRO A 191 28.70 17.78 7.58
C PRO A 191 27.44 16.92 7.54
N ILE A 192 27.29 16.17 6.44
CA ILE A 192 26.20 15.22 6.24
C ILE A 192 26.68 13.82 6.61
N PHE A 193 26.03 13.22 7.60
CA PHE A 193 26.25 11.85 8.02
C PHE A 193 25.22 10.93 7.34
N SER A 194 25.70 10.15 6.37
CA SER A 194 24.90 9.18 5.62
C SER A 194 25.71 7.92 5.33
N SER A 195 25.03 6.79 5.17
CA SER A 195 25.63 5.64 4.49
C SER A 195 25.99 6.00 3.04
N LYS A 196 26.90 5.24 2.42
CA LYS A 196 27.26 5.40 1.00
C LYS A 196 26.15 4.89 0.09
N MET A 197 25.59 3.73 0.45
CA MET A 197 24.52 3.06 -0.26
C MET A 197 23.43 2.64 0.73
N VAL A 198 22.21 2.46 0.24
CA VAL A 198 21.09 1.86 0.98
C VAL A 198 20.42 0.79 0.13
N ARG A 199 19.80 -0.17 0.81
CA ARG A 199 19.01 -1.23 0.17
C ARG A 199 17.77 -1.51 1.01
N PHE A 200 16.65 -1.76 0.35
CA PHE A 200 15.39 -2.07 0.98
C PHE A 200 15.13 -3.57 0.93
N ARG A 201 14.69 -4.13 2.06
CA ARG A 201 14.22 -5.50 2.15
C ARG A 201 12.77 -5.46 2.64
N ILE A 202 11.87 -6.06 1.88
CA ILE A 202 10.44 -6.14 2.18
C ILE A 202 10.08 -7.61 2.24
N GLY A 203 9.49 -8.05 3.35
CA GLY A 203 9.17 -9.46 3.51
C GLY A 203 8.74 -9.81 4.93
N SER A 204 8.35 -11.07 5.10
CA SER A 204 8.02 -11.61 6.42
C SER A 204 9.31 -12.00 7.11
N ASN A 205 9.57 -11.40 8.27
CA ASN A 205 10.56 -11.93 9.19
C ASN A 205 9.91 -13.14 9.86
N GLY A 206 10.34 -14.34 9.46
CA GLY A 206 9.96 -15.57 10.15
C GLY A 206 10.15 -15.41 11.66
N ASP A 207 9.20 -15.94 12.43
CA ASP A 207 9.01 -15.73 13.86
C ASP A 207 10.32 -15.57 14.66
N GLY A 208 10.60 -14.34 15.07
CA GLY A 208 11.29 -13.96 16.31
C GLY A 208 12.72 -14.43 16.56
N ASN A 209 13.31 -15.30 15.73
CA ASN A 209 14.69 -15.72 15.87
C ASN A 209 15.55 -14.92 14.91
N HIS A 210 16.62 -14.31 15.43
CA HIS A 210 17.60 -13.50 14.71
C HIS A 210 18.43 -14.28 13.66
N GLN A 211 17.88 -15.37 13.11
CA GLN A 211 18.41 -16.07 11.96
C GLN A 211 17.74 -15.50 10.71
N ARG A 212 18.58 -14.99 9.80
CA ARG A 212 18.21 -14.58 8.44
C ARG A 212 17.70 -15.78 7.64
N VAL A 213 16.49 -16.25 7.92
CA VAL A 213 15.77 -17.12 6.99
C VAL A 213 15.15 -16.18 5.97
N ILE A 214 15.75 -16.10 4.79
CA ILE A 214 15.09 -15.52 3.63
C ILE A 214 13.94 -16.48 3.33
N ALA A 215 12.76 -16.17 3.85
CA ALA A 215 11.55 -16.87 3.45
C ALA A 215 11.33 -16.65 1.96
N ASP A 216 10.91 -17.69 1.25
CA ASP A 216 10.46 -17.59 -0.14
C ASP A 216 9.37 -16.51 -0.21
N GLY A 217 9.68 -15.37 -0.85
CA GLY A 217 8.80 -14.19 -0.93
C GLY A 217 9.38 -12.88 -0.40
N ASN A 218 10.61 -12.86 0.12
CA ASN A 218 11.25 -11.61 0.54
C ASN A 218 11.85 -10.86 -0.66
N TYR A 219 11.34 -9.66 -0.95
CA TYR A 219 11.91 -8.75 -1.93
C TYR A 219 13.14 -8.04 -1.36
N THR A 220 14.19 -7.95 -2.17
CA THR A 220 15.39 -7.17 -1.87
C THR A 220 15.68 -6.28 -3.06
N SER A 221 15.73 -4.97 -2.84
CA SER A 221 16.01 -3.99 -3.88
C SER A 221 17.48 -4.05 -4.36
N PRO A 222 17.82 -3.39 -5.48
CA PRO A 222 19.18 -2.98 -5.76
C PRO A 222 19.73 -2.01 -4.70
N GLU A 223 21.02 -1.74 -4.75
CA GLU A 223 21.64 -0.67 -3.95
C GLU A 223 21.39 0.70 -4.59
N PHE A 224 20.99 1.64 -3.76
CA PHE A 224 20.81 3.03 -4.15
C PHE A 224 21.89 3.89 -3.48
N PRO A 225 22.64 4.70 -4.25
CA PRO A 225 23.60 5.63 -3.69
C PRO A 225 22.90 6.75 -2.92
N MET A 226 23.44 7.08 -1.76
CA MET A 226 23.00 8.25 -1.00
C MET A 226 23.82 9.45 -1.45
N LEU A 227 23.17 10.38 -2.17
CA LEU A 227 23.81 11.61 -2.63
C LEU A 227 24.04 12.55 -1.45
N GLN A 228 25.30 12.78 -1.09
CA GLN A 228 25.71 13.81 -0.13
C GLN A 228 25.97 15.11 -0.90
N TYR A 229 24.93 15.89 -1.16
CA TYR A 229 25.12 17.22 -1.74
C TYR A 229 25.60 18.18 -0.65
N MET A 230 26.85 18.65 -0.76
CA MET A 230 27.29 19.84 -0.03
C MET A 230 26.84 21.08 -0.81
N PRO A 231 25.92 21.91 -0.28
CA PRO A 231 25.70 23.22 -0.85
C PRO A 231 26.98 24.06 -0.66
N TYR A 232 27.49 24.61 -1.77
CA TYR A 232 28.64 25.52 -1.79
C TYR A 232 28.36 26.84 -1.06
#